data_AF-A0A9D1J2N5-F1
#
_entry.id   AF-A0A9D1J2N5-F1
#
_cell.length_a   1.000
_cell.length_b   1.000
_cell.length_c   1.000
_cell.angle_alpha   90.00
_cell.angle_beta   90.00
_cell.angle_gamma   90.00
#
_symmetry.space_group_name_H-M   'P 1'
#
loop_
_entity.id
_entity.type
_entity.pdbx_description
1 polymer ?
#
loop_
_entity_poly.entity_id
_entity_poly.type
_entity_poly.pdbx_seq_one_letter_code
_entity_poly.pdbx_strand_id
1 'polypeptide(L)'
;MIKLIIENIDGYNYTLKDNDNNIYNINIEFYDIDELPKVGDIIYINNKLLNKINNNIVSFGKLDGIYGRKITDENDEDIIGVSIKDKVIYLKRYYG
;
A
#
# COMPACT_ATOMS: atom_id res chain seq x y z
N MET A 1 -8.89 8.04 1.84
CA MET A 1 -7.90 7.03 2.24
C MET A 1 -7.62 7.19 3.73
N ILE A 2 -7.31 6.11 4.43
CA ILE A 2 -6.80 6.15 5.80
C ILE A 2 -5.28 6.14 5.81
N LYS A 3 -4.68 6.66 6.88
CA LYS A 3 -3.23 6.75 7.07
C LYS A 3 -2.76 5.59 7.93
N LEU A 4 -1.79 4.82 7.43
CA LEU A 4 -1.14 3.72 8.14
C LEU A 4 0.36 3.96 8.25
N ILE A 5 0.92 3.85 9.45
CA ILE A 5 2.36 3.93 9.70
C ILE A 5 2.93 2.51 9.65
N ILE A 6 4.09 2.34 9.00
CA ILE A 6 4.80 1.07 8.99
C ILE A 6 5.58 0.93 10.30
N GLU A 7 5.15 0.01 11.16
CA GLU A 7 5.80 -0.25 12.46
C GLU A 7 6.89 -1.31 12.36
N ASN A 8 6.72 -2.31 11.49
CA ASN A 8 7.69 -3.38 11.28
C ASN A 8 7.61 -3.95 9.85
N ILE A 9 8.75 -4.44 9.35
CA ILE A 9 8.86 -5.15 8.07
C ILE A 9 9.66 -6.44 8.30
N ASP A 10 9.08 -7.59 7.96
CA ASP A 10 9.75 -8.89 7.93
C ASP A 10 9.57 -9.54 6.55
N GLY A 11 10.58 -9.37 5.68
CA GLY A 11 10.48 -9.73 4.27
C GLY A 11 9.38 -8.92 3.57
N TYR A 12 8.35 -9.62 3.08
CA TYR A 12 7.16 -9.00 2.48
C TYR A 12 6.05 -8.72 3.50
N ASN A 13 6.20 -9.09 4.77
CA ASN A 13 5.17 -8.87 5.78
C ASN A 13 5.32 -7.50 6.43
N TYR A 14 4.33 -6.63 6.22
CA TYR A 14 4.26 -5.30 6.80
C TYR A 14 3.27 -5.30 7.96
N THR A 15 3.73 -4.86 9.12
CA THR A 15 2.86 -4.52 10.25
C THR A 15 2.58 -3.01 10.20
N LEU A 16 1.32 -2.68 9.97
CA LEU A 16 0.84 -1.33 9.76
C LEU A 16 -0.08 -0.91 10.91
N LYS A 17 -0.03 0.36 11.30
CA LYS A 17 -0.82 0.89 12.40
C LYS A 17 -1.51 2.20 12.02
N ASP A 18 -2.80 2.31 12.35
CA ASP A 18 -3.53 3.57 12.18
C ASP A 18 -3.43 4.50 13.41
N ASN A 19 -4.05 5.68 13.32
CA ASN A 19 -4.05 6.66 14.41
C ASN A 19 -4.86 6.20 15.65
N ASP A 20 -5.77 5.24 15.48
CA ASP A 20 -6.61 4.69 16.55
C ASP A 20 -5.95 3.47 17.24
N ASN A 21 -4.71 3.15 16.85
CA ASN A 21 -3.91 2.00 17.28
C ASN A 21 -4.41 0.63 16.79
N ASN A 22 -5.25 0.58 15.76
CA ASN A 22 -5.56 -0.67 15.10
C ASN A 22 -4.33 -1.16 14.32
N ILE A 23 -4.08 -2.47 14.38
CA ILE A 23 -2.93 -3.12 13.74
C ILE A 23 -3.42 -3.97 12.56
N TYR A 24 -2.72 -3.85 11.43
CA TYR A 24 -2.97 -4.60 10.21
C TYR A 24 -1.68 -5.31 9.81
N ASN A 25 -1.79 -6.57 9.39
CA ASN A 25 -0.64 -7.32 8.88
C ASN A 25 -0.93 -7.66 7.43
N ILE A 26 -0.08 -7.19 6.52
CA ILE A 26 -0.31 -7.33 5.08
C ILE A 26 0.98 -7.82 4.46
N ASN A 27 0.87 -8.85 3.62
CA ASN A 27 1.99 -9.30 2.81
C ASN A 27 1.99 -8.47 1.51
N ILE A 28 2.93 -7.53 1.39
CA ILE A 28 2.96 -6.54 0.31
C ILE A 28 4.21 -6.71 -0.53
N GLU A 29 4.01 -6.86 -1.84
CA GLU A 29 5.08 -6.81 -2.82
C GLU A 29 4.97 -5.54 -3.68
N PHE A 30 6.07 -4.78 -3.77
CA PHE A 30 6.14 -3.56 -4.56
C PHE A 30 6.95 -3.79 -5.82
N TYR A 31 6.38 -3.45 -6.96
CA TYR A 31 6.97 -3.56 -8.29
C TYR A 31 7.27 -2.19 -8.87
N ASP A 32 8.39 -2.11 -9.60
CA ASP A 32 8.75 -0.95 -10.41
C ASP A 32 8.80 0.37 -9.60
N ILE A 33 9.23 0.36 -8.34
CA ILE A 33 9.47 1.59 -7.56
C ILE A 33 10.94 1.79 -7.27
N ASP A 34 11.40 3.04 -7.31
CA ASP A 34 12.83 3.39 -7.18
C ASP A 34 13.36 3.14 -5.76
N GLU A 35 12.49 3.24 -4.75
CA GLU A 35 12.81 2.99 -3.35
C GLU A 35 11.64 2.28 -2.68
N LEU A 36 11.94 1.23 -1.89
CA LEU A 36 10.96 0.54 -1.07
C LEU A 36 10.67 1.34 0.22
N PRO A 37 9.42 1.33 0.70
CA PRO A 37 9.08 1.96 1.97
C PRO A 37 9.75 1.26 3.15
N LYS A 38 10.05 2.03 4.20
CA LYS A 38 10.77 1.58 5.40
C LYS A 38 9.92 1.76 6.65
N VAL A 39 10.37 1.20 7.78
CA VAL A 39 9.75 1.47 9.09
C VAL A 39 9.71 2.99 9.35
N GLY A 40 8.55 3.49 9.75
CA GLY A 40 8.25 4.91 9.92
C GLY A 40 7.60 5.60 8.70
N ASP A 41 7.72 5.02 7.50
CA ASP A 41 7.01 5.51 6.31
C ASP A 41 5.50 5.27 6.43
N ILE A 42 4.74 5.90 5.53
CA ILE A 42 3.28 5.92 5.59
C ILE A 42 2.68 5.28 4.33
N ILE A 43 1.66 4.44 4.52
CA ILE A 43 0.78 3.95 3.47
C ILE A 43 -0.60 4.58 3.63
N TYR A 44 -1.06 5.27 2.59
CA TYR A 44 -2.43 5.75 2.44
C TYR A 44 -3.24 4.74 1.63
N ILE A 45 -4.31 4.22 2.20
CA ILE A 45 -5.09 3.14 1.56
C ILE A 45 -6.60 3.36 1.72
N ASN A 46 -7.39 2.90 0.77
CA ASN A 46 -8.85 2.88 0.91
C ASN A 46 -9.28 1.85 1.96
N ASN A 47 -10.22 2.21 2.85
CA ASN A 47 -10.70 1.29 3.89
C ASN A 47 -11.35 0.02 3.31
N LYS A 48 -12.01 0.12 2.16
CA LYS A 48 -12.59 -1.04 1.46
C LYS A 48 -11.51 -2.00 0.99
N LEU A 49 -10.42 -1.49 0.42
CA LEU A 49 -9.29 -2.31 0.01
C LEU A 49 -8.61 -2.93 1.24
N LEU A 50 -8.32 -2.13 2.26
CA LEU A 50 -7.68 -2.60 3.49
C LEU A 50 -8.41 -3.79 4.12
N ASN A 51 -9.74 -3.71 4.22
CA ASN A 51 -10.55 -4.80 4.76
C ASN A 51 -10.47 -6.09 3.92
N LYS A 52 -10.20 -5.97 2.61
CA LYS A 52 -10.03 -7.13 1.71
C LYS A 52 -8.63 -7.75 1.84
N ILE A 53 -7.59 -6.92 2.00
CA ILE A 53 -6.20 -7.36 1.93
C ILE A 53 -5.54 -7.62 3.29
N ASN A 54 -6.21 -7.28 4.40
CA ASN A 54 -5.68 -7.58 5.73
C ASN A 54 -5.49 -9.10 5.90
N ASN A 55 -4.29 -9.49 6.33
CA ASN A 55 -3.81 -10.87 6.40
C ASN A 55 -3.79 -11.63 5.04
N ASN A 56 -3.74 -10.90 3.93
CA ASN A 56 -3.61 -11.46 2.58
C ASN A 56 -2.34 -10.95 1.89
N ILE A 57 -2.04 -11.58 0.75
CA ILE A 57 -0.96 -11.19 -0.16
C ILE A 57 -1.53 -10.21 -1.17
N VAL A 58 -0.83 -9.10 -1.39
CA VAL A 58 -1.18 -8.07 -2.36
C VAL A 58 0.09 -7.58 -3.05
N SER A 59 -0.04 -7.14 -4.29
CA SER A 59 1.05 -6.45 -4.97
C SER A 59 0.62 -5.12 -5.56
N PHE A 60 1.55 -4.17 -5.56
CA PHE A 60 1.34 -2.83 -6.10
C PHE A 60 2.48 -2.44 -7.05
N GLY A 61 2.16 -1.68 -8.08
CA GLY A 61 3.14 -1.11 -9.00
C GLY A 61 2.71 0.25 -9.54
N LYS A 62 3.50 0.83 -10.44
CA LYS A 62 3.23 2.17 -10.99
C LYS A 62 1.85 2.25 -11.65
N LEU A 63 1.20 3.42 -11.55
CA LEU A 63 -0.11 3.66 -12.16
C LEU A 63 -0.12 3.41 -13.68
N ASP A 64 0.97 3.78 -14.36
CA ASP A 64 1.18 3.63 -15.80
C ASP A 64 1.74 2.26 -16.22
N GLY A 65 1.97 1.34 -15.26
CA GLY A 65 2.43 -0.01 -15.55
C GLY A 65 1.48 -0.79 -16.46
N ILE A 66 2.01 -1.66 -17.32
CA ILE A 66 1.21 -2.47 -18.26
C ILE A 66 0.38 -3.56 -17.58
N TYR A 67 0.72 -3.89 -16.34
CA TYR A 67 0.04 -4.91 -15.54
C TYR A 67 -0.92 -4.28 -14.53
N GLY A 68 -1.75 -5.13 -13.92
CA GLY A 68 -2.63 -4.76 -12.82
C GLY A 68 -3.99 -4.20 -13.22
N ARG A 69 -4.69 -3.67 -12.21
CA ARG A 69 -6.07 -3.20 -12.36
C ARG A 69 -6.10 -1.94 -13.23
N LYS A 70 -7.10 -1.87 -14.12
CA LYS A 70 -7.32 -0.67 -14.93
C LYS A 70 -7.93 0.39 -14.03
N ILE A 71 -7.20 1.46 -13.81
CA ILE A 71 -7.68 2.64 -13.10
C ILE A 71 -8.59 3.43 -14.03
N THR A 72 -9.85 3.59 -13.65
CA THR A 72 -10.84 4.39 -14.40
C THR A 72 -11.27 5.65 -13.66
N ASP A 73 -10.88 5.78 -12.40
CA ASP A 73 -11.24 6.88 -11.49
C ASP A 73 -10.02 7.25 -10.64
N GLU A 74 -9.84 8.53 -10.34
CA GLU A 74 -8.81 9.00 -9.41
C GLU A 74 -9.06 8.56 -7.96
N ASN A 75 -10.30 8.21 -7.63
CA ASN A 75 -10.72 7.70 -6.34
C ASN A 75 -10.84 6.17 -6.30
N ASP A 76 -10.27 5.47 -7.29
CA ASP A 76 -10.30 4.01 -7.37
C ASP A 76 -9.75 3.39 -6.09
N GLU A 77 -10.47 2.40 -5.56
CA GLU A 77 -10.11 1.73 -4.31
C GLU A 77 -8.81 0.94 -4.41
N ASP A 78 -8.39 0.58 -5.63
CA ASP A 78 -7.14 -0.14 -5.91
C ASP A 78 -5.90 0.77 -6.00
N ILE A 79 -6.05 2.08 -5.76
CA ILE A 79 -4.94 3.02 -5.63
C ILE A 79 -4.51 3.15 -4.17
N ILE A 80 -3.20 3.11 -3.94
CA ILE A 80 -2.58 3.48 -2.67
C ILE A 80 -1.60 4.65 -2.86
N GLY A 81 -1.42 5.44 -1.81
CA GLY A 81 -0.30 6.37 -1.70
C GLY A 81 0.76 5.80 -0.76
N VAL A 82 2.04 5.92 -1.10
CA VAL A 82 3.15 5.53 -0.23
C VAL A 82 4.03 6.76 -0.03
N SER A 83 4.18 7.22 1.20
CA SER A 83 5.04 8.34 1.55
C SER A 83 6.42 7.86 1.93
N ILE A 84 7.43 8.14 1.11
CA ILE A 84 8.84 7.80 1.32
C ILE A 84 9.63 9.10 1.34
N LYS A 85 10.34 9.39 2.44
CA LYS A 85 11.11 10.65 2.61
C LYS A 85 10.27 11.90 2.28
N ASP A 86 9.07 11.97 2.84
CA ASP A 86 8.08 13.05 2.65
C ASP A 86 7.58 13.25 1.21
N LYS A 87 7.84 12.31 0.29
CA LYS A 87 7.27 12.28 -1.05
C LYS A 87 6.25 11.17 -1.16
N VAL A 88 5.04 11.51 -1.59
CA VAL A 88 3.98 10.53 -1.86
C VAL A 88 4.09 10.05 -3.29
N ILE A 89 4.28 8.74 -3.47
CA ILE A 89 4.12 8.04 -4.75
C ILE A 89 2.79 7.32 -4.76
N TYR A 90 2.10 7.32 -5.91
CA TYR A 90 0.83 6.62 -6.06
C TYR A 90 1.04 5.34 -6.86
N LEU A 91 0.48 4.25 -6.37
CA LEU A 91 0.60 2.92 -6.95
C LEU A 91 -0.78 2.31 -7.13
N LYS A 92 -0.92 1.43 -8.13
CA LYS A 92 -2.13 0.63 -8.35
C LYS A 92 -1.86 -0.82 -7.98
N ARG A 93 -2.92 -1.50 -7.55
CA ARG A 93 -2.89 -2.93 -7.27
C ARG A 93 -2.72 -3.75 -8.54
N TYR A 94 -1.75 -4.67 -8.51
CA TYR A 94 -1.51 -5.65 -9.57
C TYR A 94 -2.27 -6.95 -9.31
N TYR A 95 -2.20 -7.46 -8.08
CA TYR A 95 -2.81 -8.72 -7.67
C TYR A 95 -3.26 -8.66 -6.20
N GLY A 96 -4.14 -9.58 -5.82
CA GLY A 96 -4.36 -10.00 -4.42
C GLY A 96 -5.44 -9.25 -3.72
#